data_AF-A0AAQ5XWQ5-F1
#
_entry.id   AF-A0AAQ5XWQ5-F1
#
_cell.length_a   1.000
_cell.length_b   1.000
_cell.length_c   1.000
_cell.angle_alpha   90.00
_cell.angle_beta   90.00
_cell.angle_gamma   90.00
#
_symmetry.space_group_name_H-M   'P 1'
#
loop_
_entity.id
_entity.type
_entity.pdbx_description
1 polymer ?
#
loop_
_entity_poly.entity_id
_entity_poly.type
_entity_poly.pdbx_seq_one_letter_code
_entity_poly.pdbx_strand_id
1 'polypeptide(L)'
;MGRKLDPTNKVKRGPGKKARKQQGAETELAKFLTDETGPKRLSSRGRKRREMNRSCQIKHHLCVCQLLTHVVVFQSCKENPELLPIERAAKKDKKLKEALDLESDEDDDEEEDDEEEQKSDAEMDEDDTIQTNTDEGERFRLPGAEESEMEGEWSVTPLDLKSIHQRIKDNIDVLCNFSTKREPGKDRTEYISLLKKDLCTYYSYNSFLMEKFMDLFPLSELVDFLEANEIHRPVTIRTNTLKTRRRDLAQALINRGVNLDPLGKWSKVGLVIYDSSVPIGATPEYLAGQYMLQGASSFLPVMALSPQEGELVLDMSSAPGGKTTYIAQLMRNTGVIVANDANADRLKSVVGNIHRLGVTNTVVSNYDGRQFPKVMGGFDRVLLDAPCSGTGVIAKDPAVKTSKDEADIRRSAHLQKELILAAIDSVNAESSTGGYLVYCTCSITVEENECVVDYALKKRNVKLVPTGLDFGTEGFTRFRERKFHPSLKLSRRFYPHSHNMDGFFVAKLKKFSNVIPTAAAGKVMLLTDRRTNKLTNANHHKTPPHSLVN
;
A
#
# COMPACT_ATOMS: atom_id res chain seq x y z
N MET A 1 77.05 16.31 1.31
CA MET A 1 78.06 16.99 2.16
C MET A 1 77.38 17.45 3.43
N GLY A 2 77.46 16.63 4.49
CA GLY A 2 76.71 16.85 5.72
C GLY A 2 77.24 18.01 6.57
N ARG A 3 76.34 18.59 7.36
CA ARG A 3 76.68 19.21 8.64
C ARG A 3 75.65 18.75 9.68
N LYS A 4 76.16 18.00 10.66
CA LYS A 4 75.46 17.58 11.88
C LYS A 4 75.07 18.84 12.65
N LEU A 5 73.82 18.93 13.08
CA LEU A 5 73.35 19.96 14.02
C LEU A 5 73.47 19.41 15.44
N ASP A 6 74.21 20.15 16.27
CA ASP A 6 74.40 19.92 17.71
C ASP A 6 73.07 20.06 18.48
N PRO A 7 72.70 19.13 19.38
CA PRO A 7 71.41 19.16 20.07
C PRO A 7 71.36 20.05 21.33
N THR A 8 72.38 20.85 21.62
CA THR A 8 72.50 21.55 22.92
C THR A 8 72.07 23.02 22.92
N ASN A 9 71.67 23.59 21.78
CA ASN A 9 71.36 25.02 21.69
C ASN A 9 69.85 25.31 21.55
N LYS A 10 69.13 25.36 22.69
CA LYS A 10 67.71 25.73 22.76
C LYS A 10 67.53 27.25 22.71
N VAL A 11 67.31 27.81 21.52
CA VAL A 11 66.80 29.19 21.37
C VAL A 11 65.27 29.17 21.31
N LYS A 12 64.62 29.70 22.35
CA LYS A 12 63.16 29.86 22.44
C LYS A 12 62.66 30.84 21.37
N ARG A 13 62.05 30.34 20.29
CA ARG A 13 61.28 31.15 19.33
C ARG A 13 59.83 31.23 19.79
N GLY A 14 59.32 32.45 19.94
CA GLY A 14 57.97 32.75 20.39
C GLY A 14 56.86 32.20 19.47
N PRO A 15 55.59 32.23 19.93
CA PRO A 15 54.49 31.56 19.27
C PRO A 15 54.26 32.11 17.85
N GLY A 16 54.36 31.21 16.88
CA GLY A 16 54.25 31.51 15.45
C GLY A 16 52.84 31.97 15.05
N LYS A 17 52.78 32.69 13.93
CA LYS A 17 51.62 33.43 13.36
C LYS A 17 50.29 32.64 13.23
N LYS A 18 50.26 31.33 13.47
CA LYS A 18 49.01 30.53 13.52
C LYS A 18 48.23 30.72 14.83
N ALA A 19 48.91 30.94 15.97
CA ALA A 19 48.24 31.13 17.27
C ALA A 19 47.43 32.43 17.36
N ARG A 20 47.82 33.46 16.59
CA ARG A 20 47.12 34.77 16.56
C ARG A 20 45.82 34.76 15.75
N LYS A 21 45.57 33.70 14.96
CA LYS A 21 44.38 33.57 14.09
C LYS A 21 43.25 32.76 14.74
N GLN A 22 43.55 31.95 15.75
CA GLN A 22 42.54 31.17 16.50
C GLN A 22 41.86 32.00 17.60
N GLN A 23 42.59 32.89 18.29
CA GLN A 23 42.01 33.74 19.34
C GLN A 23 40.94 34.72 18.86
N GLY A 24 40.91 35.09 17.57
CA GLY A 24 39.86 35.96 17.01
C GLY A 24 38.54 35.22 16.74
N ALA A 25 38.60 33.92 16.42
CA ALA A 25 37.41 33.12 16.11
C ALA A 25 36.68 32.66 17.39
N GLU A 26 37.42 32.38 18.46
CA GLU A 26 36.84 32.01 19.76
C GLU A 26 36.10 33.19 20.44
N THR A 27 36.56 34.43 20.22
CA THR A 27 35.87 35.63 20.73
C THR A 27 34.60 36.01 19.97
N GLU A 28 34.40 35.53 18.73
CA GLU A 28 33.15 35.74 17.98
C GLU A 28 32.12 34.63 18.24
N LEU A 29 32.55 33.38 18.50
CA LEU A 29 31.64 32.31 18.93
C LEU A 29 31.04 32.56 20.33
N ALA A 30 31.80 33.19 21.24
CA ALA A 30 31.31 33.54 22.58
C ALA A 30 30.23 34.63 22.59
N LYS A 31 30.06 35.39 21.48
CA LYS A 31 28.98 36.39 21.33
C LYS A 31 27.69 35.84 20.73
N PHE A 32 27.71 34.60 20.20
CA PHE A 32 26.54 33.97 19.57
C PHE A 32 25.86 32.89 20.44
N LEU A 33 26.41 32.57 21.61
CA LEU A 33 25.96 31.45 22.45
C LEU A 33 25.42 31.84 23.84
N THR A 34 25.01 33.10 24.05
CA THR A 34 24.27 33.46 25.26
C THR A 34 22.96 34.14 24.90
N ASP A 35 21.87 33.36 24.87
CA ASP A 35 20.59 33.87 25.34
C ASP A 35 19.79 32.73 25.97
N GLU A 36 19.65 32.83 27.28
CA GLU A 36 18.99 31.87 28.13
C GLU A 36 17.47 31.86 27.95
N THR A 37 16.94 30.65 28.09
CA THR A 37 15.54 30.31 28.25
C THR A 37 14.96 30.90 29.55
N GLY A 38 14.07 31.88 29.44
CA GLY A 38 13.21 32.33 30.55
C GLY A 38 12.15 33.35 30.10
N PRO A 39 10.88 33.26 30.55
CA PRO A 39 9.78 34.03 29.95
C PRO A 39 9.71 35.46 30.51
N LYS A 40 10.05 36.47 29.69
CA LYS A 40 9.80 37.89 30.01
C LYS A 40 8.44 38.36 29.44
N ARG A 41 7.54 38.80 30.32
CA ARG A 41 6.24 39.43 30.00
C ARG A 41 6.45 40.72 29.20
N LEU A 42 5.83 40.83 28.03
CA LEU A 42 5.86 42.03 27.18
C LEU A 42 4.80 43.06 27.61
N SER A 43 5.18 44.34 27.63
CA SER A 43 4.30 45.46 27.97
C SER A 43 3.34 45.84 26.84
N SER A 44 2.19 46.41 27.21
CA SER A 44 1.02 46.70 26.38
C SER A 44 1.27 47.61 25.16
N ARG A 45 2.39 48.36 25.14
CA ARG A 45 2.76 49.24 24.01
C ARG A 45 3.47 48.50 22.85
N GLY A 46 4.04 47.32 23.08
CA GLY A 46 4.71 46.52 22.04
C GLY A 46 3.75 45.74 21.13
N ARG A 47 2.55 45.39 21.61
CA ARG A 47 1.54 44.66 20.82
C ARG A 47 0.91 45.52 19.72
N LYS A 48 0.56 46.78 20.02
CA LYS A 48 -0.08 47.69 19.05
C LYS A 48 0.80 48.06 17.84
N ARG A 49 2.13 48.07 17.99
CA ARG A 49 3.06 48.40 16.89
C ARG A 49 3.28 47.24 15.92
N ARG A 50 3.08 45.99 16.37
CA ARG A 50 3.17 44.79 15.53
C ARG A 50 1.90 44.54 14.71
N GLU A 51 0.73 44.91 15.20
CA GLU A 51 -0.53 44.87 14.42
C GLU A 51 -0.56 45.91 13.29
N MET A 52 -0.04 47.12 13.52
CA MET A 52 0.02 48.17 12.49
C MET A 52 0.96 47.80 11.32
N ASN A 53 2.12 47.20 11.60
CA ASN A 53 3.05 46.77 10.55
C ASN A 53 2.56 45.56 9.75
N ARG A 54 1.66 44.73 10.32
CA ARG A 54 1.06 43.58 9.60
C ARG A 54 -0.06 44.02 8.64
N SER A 55 -0.70 45.15 8.91
CA SER A 55 -1.74 45.74 8.05
C SER A 55 -1.18 46.46 6.81
N CYS A 56 0.07 46.94 6.86
CA CYS A 56 0.68 47.73 5.78
C CYS A 56 1.31 46.87 4.65
N GLN A 57 1.56 45.58 4.88
CA GLN A 57 2.20 44.68 3.91
C GLN A 57 1.22 43.98 2.96
N ILE A 58 -0.09 44.19 3.12
CA ILE A 58 -1.16 43.53 2.34
C ILE A 58 -1.62 44.36 1.12
N LYS A 59 -1.12 45.59 0.93
CA LYS A 59 -1.58 46.49 -0.15
C LYS A 59 -0.62 46.70 -1.34
N HIS A 60 0.44 45.90 -1.48
CA HIS A 60 1.42 46.09 -2.57
C HIS A 60 1.71 44.86 -3.45
N HIS A 61 0.84 43.84 -3.45
CA HIS A 61 1.02 42.63 -4.27
C HIS A 61 -0.13 42.41 -5.28
N LEU A 62 -0.52 43.47 -5.99
CA LEU A 62 -1.40 43.41 -7.16
C LEU A 62 -0.87 44.34 -8.26
N CYS A 63 0.32 44.04 -8.79
CA CYS A 63 0.69 44.43 -10.16
C CYS A 63 2.02 43.76 -10.56
N VAL A 64 2.06 43.16 -11.75
CA VAL A 64 3.23 42.69 -12.51
C VAL A 64 3.91 41.38 -12.03
N CYS A 65 3.64 40.28 -12.74
CA CYS A 65 4.69 39.46 -13.37
C CYS A 65 4.10 38.35 -14.25
N GLN A 66 4.14 38.58 -15.56
CA GLN A 66 4.20 37.54 -16.60
C GLN A 66 5.59 36.89 -16.57
N LEU A 67 5.65 35.62 -16.99
CA LEU A 67 6.85 34.79 -17.23
C LEU A 67 7.64 34.32 -16.00
N LEU A 68 7.35 33.09 -15.55
CA LEU A 68 8.28 31.95 -15.48
C LEU A 68 7.64 30.81 -14.68
N THR A 69 7.74 29.61 -15.23
CA THR A 69 7.30 28.33 -14.68
C THR A 69 7.99 28.02 -13.36
N HIS A 70 7.24 28.12 -12.26
CA HIS A 70 7.57 27.48 -10.99
C HIS A 70 6.30 26.99 -10.30
N VAL A 71 6.40 25.81 -9.71
CA VAL A 71 5.39 25.07 -8.95
C VAL A 71 4.62 25.99 -8.01
N VAL A 72 3.32 26.18 -8.29
CA VAL A 72 2.43 26.97 -7.45
C VAL A 72 1.74 26.04 -6.45
N VAL A 73 2.17 26.08 -5.19
CA VAL A 73 1.41 25.53 -4.07
C VAL A 73 0.36 26.57 -3.68
N PHE A 74 -0.90 26.33 -4.01
CA PHE A 74 -2.01 27.16 -3.54
C PHE A 74 -2.42 26.71 -2.13
N GLN A 75 -2.13 27.52 -1.12
CA GLN A 75 -2.54 27.27 0.27
C GLN A 75 -3.51 28.37 0.71
N SER A 76 -4.73 27.97 1.05
CA SER A 76 -5.74 28.84 1.68
C SER A 76 -5.57 28.77 3.20
N CYS A 77 -5.23 29.89 3.83
CA CYS A 77 -5.09 30.02 5.28
C CYS A 77 -6.46 30.30 5.94
N LYS A 78 -6.91 29.40 6.82
CA LYS A 78 -7.84 29.70 7.91
C LYS A 78 -7.17 29.35 9.24
N GLU A 79 -7.32 30.24 10.22
CA GLU A 79 -6.63 30.27 11.50
C GLU A 79 -7.21 29.29 12.55
N ASN A 80 -6.28 28.76 13.38
CA ASN A 80 -6.35 28.21 14.74
C ASN A 80 -7.24 26.99 15.08
N PRO A 81 -6.65 26.02 15.80
CA PRO A 81 -7.35 25.32 16.88
C PRO A 81 -6.66 25.52 18.25
N GLU A 82 -7.47 25.85 19.25
CA GLU A 82 -7.12 25.69 20.66
C GLU A 82 -6.96 24.20 21.00
N LEU A 83 -5.90 23.88 21.74
CA LEU A 83 -5.55 22.53 22.18
C LEU A 83 -6.41 22.09 23.38
N LEU A 84 -6.94 20.86 23.32
CA LEU A 84 -7.77 20.26 24.37
C LEU A 84 -6.94 19.70 25.55
N PRO A 85 -7.48 19.67 26.79
CA PRO A 85 -6.75 19.34 28.02
C PRO A 85 -6.15 17.92 28.16
N ILE A 86 -6.46 17.00 27.24
CA ILE A 86 -6.06 15.58 27.32
C ILE A 86 -4.58 15.40 26.92
N GLU A 87 -4.03 16.27 26.08
CA GLU A 87 -2.62 16.20 25.64
C GLU A 87 -1.62 16.71 26.69
N ARG A 88 -2.10 17.36 27.76
CA ARG A 88 -1.26 17.77 28.90
C ARG A 88 -1.02 16.63 29.89
N ALA A 89 -1.90 15.63 29.94
CA ALA A 89 -1.77 14.48 30.84
C ALA A 89 -0.71 13.48 30.33
N ALA A 90 -0.69 13.20 29.03
CA ALA A 90 0.25 12.25 28.42
C ALA A 90 1.74 12.67 28.51
N LYS A 91 2.02 13.97 28.67
CA LYS A 91 3.39 14.48 28.90
C LYS A 91 3.85 14.38 30.35
N LYS A 92 2.95 14.15 31.31
CA LYS A 92 3.29 14.01 32.73
C LYS A 92 3.69 12.58 33.08
N ASP A 93 3.05 11.58 32.46
CA ASP A 93 3.35 10.17 32.71
C ASP A 93 4.67 9.71 32.06
N LYS A 94 5.05 10.31 30.93
CA LYS A 94 6.34 10.01 30.29
C LYS A 94 7.55 10.49 31.10
N LYS A 95 7.36 11.52 31.94
CA LYS A 95 8.40 12.07 32.83
C LYS A 95 8.55 11.30 34.15
N LEU A 96 7.58 10.46 34.50
CA LEU A 96 7.60 9.61 35.69
C LEU A 96 8.23 8.24 35.41
N LYS A 97 8.16 7.75 34.17
CA LYS A 97 8.81 6.49 33.75
C LYS A 97 10.32 6.60 33.58
N GLU A 98 10.84 7.75 33.16
CA GLU A 98 12.28 7.98 32.99
C GLU A 98 13.01 8.23 34.33
N ALA A 99 12.30 8.26 35.46
CA ALA A 99 12.86 8.46 36.80
C ALA A 99 12.93 7.17 37.66
N LEU A 100 12.54 6.01 37.11
CA LEU A 100 12.46 4.73 37.83
C LEU A 100 13.45 3.65 37.33
N ASP A 101 14.27 3.94 36.32
CA ASP A 101 15.28 3.01 35.75
C ASP A 101 16.73 3.34 36.19
N LEU A 102 16.91 3.95 37.37
CA LEU A 102 18.22 4.19 37.97
C LEU A 102 18.15 3.86 39.45
N GLU A 103 18.23 2.57 39.79
CA GLU A 103 18.71 2.03 41.08
C GLU A 103 18.57 0.49 41.08
N SER A 104 19.62 -0.23 40.67
CA SER A 104 20.01 -1.55 41.19
C SER A 104 21.30 -2.05 40.52
N ASP A 105 22.45 -1.58 41.01
CA ASP A 105 23.74 -2.24 40.86
C ASP A 105 24.24 -2.50 42.29
N GLU A 106 24.47 -3.75 42.68
CA GLU A 106 25.46 -4.21 43.67
C GLU A 106 25.44 -5.76 43.76
N ASP A 107 26.53 -6.35 43.25
CA ASP A 107 27.34 -7.50 43.68
C ASP A 107 26.75 -8.72 44.41
N ASP A 108 27.11 -9.93 43.92
CA ASP A 108 27.68 -11.01 44.74
C ASP A 108 28.38 -12.08 43.87
N ASP A 109 29.55 -12.52 44.34
CA ASP A 109 30.54 -13.45 43.79
C ASP A 109 30.23 -14.95 44.07
N GLU A 110 31.10 -15.83 43.54
CA GLU A 110 31.29 -17.30 43.79
C GLU A 110 30.46 -18.26 42.90
N GLU A 111 30.97 -19.36 42.32
CA GLU A 111 32.28 -20.04 42.31
C GLU A 111 32.37 -20.93 41.04
N GLU A 112 33.60 -21.32 40.67
CA GLU A 112 33.97 -22.18 39.54
C GLU A 112 33.60 -23.66 39.75
N ASP A 113 33.28 -24.38 38.69
CA ASP A 113 33.67 -25.80 38.55
C ASP A 113 33.80 -26.17 37.06
N ASP A 114 35.01 -26.60 36.72
CA ASP A 114 35.47 -27.12 35.43
C ASP A 114 34.98 -28.56 35.22
N GLU A 115 34.38 -28.88 34.07
CA GLU A 115 34.54 -30.20 33.46
C GLU A 115 34.71 -30.09 31.93
N GLU A 116 35.90 -30.49 31.49
CA GLU A 116 36.30 -30.69 30.09
C GLU A 116 35.52 -31.87 29.48
N GLU A 117 34.93 -31.70 28.29
CA GLU A 117 34.73 -32.85 27.39
C GLU A 117 35.24 -32.55 25.97
N GLN A 118 36.06 -33.49 25.52
CA GLN A 118 36.88 -33.46 24.32
C GLN A 118 36.06 -33.74 23.06
N LYS A 119 36.48 -33.06 21.98
CA LYS A 119 36.10 -33.38 20.60
C LYS A 119 36.55 -34.79 20.22
N SER A 120 35.65 -35.57 19.61
CA SER A 120 36.02 -36.57 18.62
C SER A 120 35.13 -36.41 17.38
N ASP A 121 35.76 -35.98 16.29
CA ASP A 121 35.26 -36.15 14.93
C ASP A 121 35.19 -37.65 14.61
N ALA A 122 34.03 -38.13 14.18
CA ALA A 122 33.89 -39.39 13.46
C ALA A 122 32.73 -39.30 12.47
N GLU A 123 33.06 -39.54 11.21
CA GLU A 123 32.17 -39.70 10.06
C GLU A 123 31.12 -40.78 10.33
N MET A 124 29.87 -40.53 9.94
CA MET A 124 28.87 -41.58 9.72
C MET A 124 27.95 -41.17 8.56
N ASP A 125 28.42 -41.46 7.35
CA ASP A 125 27.54 -41.88 6.27
C ASP A 125 27.15 -43.34 6.58
N GLU A 126 25.91 -43.59 6.97
CA GLU A 126 25.29 -44.90 6.78
C GLU A 126 23.77 -44.77 6.74
N ASP A 127 23.20 -45.41 5.72
CA ASP A 127 21.79 -45.44 5.35
C ASP A 127 20.86 -45.73 6.54
N ASP A 128 20.12 -44.72 7.01
CA ASP A 128 18.87 -44.96 7.73
C ASP A 128 17.78 -45.28 6.69
N THR A 129 17.69 -46.57 6.38
CA THR A 129 16.47 -47.18 5.87
C THR A 129 15.30 -46.76 6.74
N ILE A 130 14.57 -45.73 6.30
CA ILE A 130 13.27 -45.35 6.86
C ILE A 130 12.37 -46.57 6.68
N GLN A 131 12.22 -47.34 7.75
CA GLN A 131 11.13 -48.29 7.89
C GLN A 131 9.86 -47.48 7.75
N THR A 132 9.22 -47.62 6.59
CA THR A 132 7.85 -47.20 6.36
C THR A 132 6.95 -48.00 7.30
N ASN A 133 6.82 -47.52 8.54
CA ASN A 133 5.68 -47.86 9.38
C ASN A 133 4.46 -47.27 8.68
N THR A 134 3.85 -48.14 7.88
CA THR A 134 2.50 -47.99 7.37
C THR A 134 1.59 -48.11 8.60
N ASP A 135 1.44 -47.02 9.35
CA ASP A 135 0.34 -46.94 10.31
C ASP A 135 -0.96 -46.85 9.51
N GLU A 136 -1.74 -47.93 9.62
CA GLU A 136 -3.11 -47.99 9.16
C GLU A 136 -3.91 -46.86 9.83
N GLY A 137 -4.07 -45.75 9.11
CA GLY A 137 -4.85 -44.56 9.42
C GLY A 137 -5.63 -44.55 10.73
N GLU A 138 -5.04 -43.98 11.78
CA GLU A 138 -5.82 -43.47 12.90
C GLU A 138 -6.82 -42.45 12.37
N ARG A 139 -8.10 -42.80 12.45
CA ARG A 139 -9.19 -41.92 12.05
C ARG A 139 -9.21 -40.75 13.03
N PHE A 140 -8.80 -39.57 12.57
CA PHE A 140 -8.84 -38.33 13.34
C PHE A 140 -10.19 -38.18 14.06
N ARG A 141 -10.13 -38.12 15.39
CA ARG A 141 -11.31 -37.92 16.23
C ARG A 141 -11.39 -36.48 16.66
N LEU A 142 -12.56 -35.86 16.48
CA LEU A 142 -12.77 -34.51 17.02
C LEU A 142 -12.67 -34.57 18.55
N PRO A 143 -11.88 -33.68 19.20
CA PRO A 143 -11.76 -33.61 20.65
C PRO A 143 -13.13 -33.52 21.33
N GLY A 144 -13.26 -34.14 22.50
CA GLY A 144 -14.49 -34.09 23.29
C GLY A 144 -14.80 -32.67 23.79
N ALA A 145 -16.07 -32.41 24.14
CA ALA A 145 -16.47 -31.12 24.72
C ALA A 145 -15.71 -30.81 26.03
N GLU A 146 -15.38 -31.84 26.82
CA GLU A 146 -14.62 -31.74 28.07
C GLU A 146 -13.14 -31.38 27.84
N GLU A 147 -12.52 -31.89 26.76
CA GLU A 147 -11.13 -31.57 26.38
C GLU A 147 -11.02 -30.14 25.82
N SER A 148 -12.04 -29.69 25.10
CA SER A 148 -12.13 -28.32 24.56
C SER A 148 -12.31 -27.23 25.62
N GLU A 149 -12.86 -27.59 26.79
CA GLU A 149 -13.03 -26.71 27.95
C GLU A 149 -11.74 -26.64 28.80
N MET A 150 -11.04 -27.77 29.00
CA MET A 150 -9.73 -27.79 29.67
C MET A 150 -8.64 -27.04 28.89
N GLU A 151 -8.64 -27.11 27.55
CA GLU A 151 -7.72 -26.35 26.68
C GLU A 151 -7.99 -24.82 26.70
N GLY A 152 -9.17 -24.38 27.15
CA GLY A 152 -9.52 -22.96 27.23
C GLY A 152 -8.93 -22.21 28.43
N GLU A 153 -8.52 -22.95 29.48
CA GLU A 153 -8.05 -22.40 30.76
C GLU A 153 -6.53 -22.46 30.94
N TRP A 154 -5.80 -23.27 30.16
CA TRP A 154 -4.35 -23.39 30.28
C TRP A 154 -3.64 -22.56 29.20
N SER A 155 -2.73 -21.69 29.63
CA SER A 155 -1.83 -20.91 28.78
C SER A 155 -1.22 -21.76 27.66
N VAL A 156 -1.39 -21.32 26.41
CA VAL A 156 -0.85 -21.98 25.20
C VAL A 156 0.66 -22.18 25.36
N THR A 157 1.08 -23.42 25.57
CA THR A 157 2.50 -23.79 25.67
C THR A 157 3.07 -24.05 24.26
N PRO A 158 4.39 -23.91 24.03
CA PRO A 158 5.00 -24.15 22.71
C PRO A 158 4.80 -25.58 22.17
N LEU A 159 4.61 -26.56 23.07
CA LEU A 159 4.35 -27.96 22.73
C LEU A 159 2.93 -28.17 22.17
N ASP A 160 1.98 -27.33 22.57
CA ASP A 160 0.58 -27.39 22.13
C ASP A 160 0.42 -26.91 20.67
N LEU A 161 1.21 -25.94 20.23
CA LEU A 161 1.15 -25.41 18.85
C LEU A 161 1.47 -26.46 17.77
N LYS A 162 2.38 -27.40 18.05
CA LYS A 162 2.69 -28.51 17.12
C LYS A 162 1.51 -29.48 17.02
N SER A 163 0.88 -29.79 18.14
CA SER A 163 -0.33 -30.63 18.20
C SER A 163 -1.49 -29.95 17.47
N ILE A 164 -1.67 -28.64 17.64
CA ILE A 164 -2.67 -27.85 16.91
C ILE A 164 -2.39 -27.85 15.41
N HIS A 165 -1.13 -27.72 14.98
CA HIS A 165 -0.78 -27.79 13.55
C HIS A 165 -1.10 -29.15 12.94
N GLN A 166 -0.81 -30.24 13.65
CA GLN A 166 -1.18 -31.59 13.22
C GLN A 166 -2.70 -31.76 13.16
N ARG A 167 -3.42 -31.29 14.19
CA ARG A 167 -4.89 -31.26 14.26
C ARG A 167 -5.51 -30.50 13.08
N ILE A 168 -4.92 -29.37 12.68
CA ILE A 168 -5.35 -28.60 11.51
C ILE A 168 -5.21 -29.44 10.23
N LYS A 169 -4.06 -30.09 10.02
CA LYS A 169 -3.81 -30.94 8.84
C LYS A 169 -4.79 -32.11 8.77
N ASP A 170 -4.96 -32.82 9.88
CA ASP A 170 -5.84 -33.98 9.96
C ASP A 170 -7.30 -33.58 9.72
N ASN A 171 -7.74 -32.45 10.28
CA ASN A 171 -9.09 -31.92 10.07
C ASN A 171 -9.31 -31.51 8.60
N ILE A 172 -8.33 -30.87 7.97
CA ILE A 172 -8.39 -30.53 6.53
C ILE A 172 -8.47 -31.81 5.68
N ASP A 173 -7.69 -32.84 6.00
CA ASP A 173 -7.72 -34.13 5.31
C ASP A 173 -9.08 -34.83 5.41
N VAL A 174 -9.72 -34.76 6.59
CA VAL A 174 -11.09 -35.26 6.80
C VAL A 174 -12.10 -34.43 6.01
N LEU A 175 -11.98 -33.10 5.99
CA LEU A 175 -12.88 -32.21 5.26
C LEU A 175 -12.76 -32.36 3.74
N CYS A 176 -11.57 -32.67 3.22
CA CYS A 176 -11.33 -32.99 1.81
C CYS A 176 -11.94 -34.35 1.43
N ASN A 177 -11.87 -35.35 2.32
CA ASN A 177 -12.36 -36.72 2.09
C ASN A 177 -13.53 -37.09 3.01
N PHE A 178 -14.54 -36.21 3.07
CA PHE A 178 -15.61 -36.31 4.08
C PHE A 178 -16.44 -37.60 3.98
N SER A 179 -16.62 -38.17 2.79
CA SER A 179 -17.40 -39.39 2.60
C SER A 179 -16.77 -40.63 3.22
N THR A 180 -15.43 -40.69 3.26
CA THR A 180 -14.67 -41.88 3.69
C THR A 180 -14.13 -41.74 5.10
N LYS A 181 -13.64 -40.55 5.48
CA LYS A 181 -12.91 -40.37 6.75
C LYS A 181 -13.76 -39.86 7.92
N ARG A 182 -14.97 -39.30 7.69
CA ARG A 182 -15.80 -38.70 8.77
C ARG A 182 -16.12 -39.67 9.89
N GLU A 183 -16.18 -39.20 11.13
CA GLU A 183 -16.75 -40.00 12.24
C GLU A 183 -18.26 -40.20 12.08
N PRO A 184 -18.82 -41.36 12.48
CA PRO A 184 -20.25 -41.60 12.43
C PRO A 184 -20.98 -40.68 13.42
N GLY A 185 -21.94 -39.87 12.92
CA GLY A 185 -22.80 -39.02 13.74
C GLY A 185 -22.34 -37.56 13.93
N LYS A 186 -21.17 -37.18 13.41
CA LYS A 186 -20.69 -35.78 13.46
C LYS A 186 -20.96 -35.04 12.15
N ASP A 187 -21.45 -33.82 12.27
CA ASP A 187 -21.77 -32.95 11.13
C ASP A 187 -20.54 -32.18 10.65
N ARG A 188 -20.52 -31.84 9.35
CA ARG A 188 -19.44 -31.07 8.74
C ARG A 188 -19.23 -29.71 9.42
N THR A 189 -20.28 -29.13 9.97
CA THR A 189 -20.26 -27.83 10.66
C THR A 189 -19.34 -27.86 11.88
N GLU A 190 -19.30 -28.97 12.62
CA GLU A 190 -18.47 -29.12 13.82
C GLU A 190 -16.98 -29.12 13.47
N TYR A 191 -16.59 -29.87 12.42
CA TYR A 191 -15.23 -29.88 11.90
C TYR A 191 -14.78 -28.48 11.45
N ILE A 192 -15.66 -27.75 10.76
CA ILE A 192 -15.38 -26.37 10.31
C ILE A 192 -15.24 -25.43 11.51
N SER A 193 -16.09 -25.55 12.54
CA SER A 193 -15.97 -24.71 13.74
C SER A 193 -14.69 -24.99 14.53
N LEU A 194 -14.27 -26.25 14.63
CA LEU A 194 -13.00 -26.61 15.26
C LEU A 194 -11.83 -26.05 14.45
N LEU A 195 -11.82 -26.28 13.13
CA LEU A 195 -10.79 -25.76 12.25
C LEU A 195 -10.68 -24.23 12.34
N LYS A 196 -11.82 -23.53 12.42
CA LYS A 196 -11.84 -22.08 12.61
C LYS A 196 -11.19 -21.67 13.94
N LYS A 197 -11.50 -22.35 15.05
CA LYS A 197 -10.90 -22.09 16.36
C LYS A 197 -9.39 -22.31 16.31
N ASP A 198 -8.95 -23.45 15.77
CA ASP A 198 -7.54 -23.84 15.68
C ASP A 198 -6.72 -22.89 14.81
N LEU A 199 -7.23 -22.49 13.64
CA LEU A 199 -6.57 -21.53 12.76
C LEU A 199 -6.49 -20.13 13.40
N CYS A 200 -7.52 -19.71 14.15
CA CYS A 200 -7.49 -18.44 14.87
C CYS A 200 -6.43 -18.44 15.97
N THR A 201 -6.32 -19.54 16.72
CA THR A 201 -5.30 -19.70 17.78
C THR A 201 -3.90 -19.77 17.19
N TYR A 202 -3.66 -20.61 16.18
CA TYR A 202 -2.34 -20.84 15.62
C TYR A 202 -1.77 -19.61 14.92
N TYR A 203 -2.56 -18.94 14.08
CA TYR A 203 -2.10 -17.78 13.29
C TYR A 203 -2.44 -16.42 13.93
N SER A 204 -3.08 -16.41 15.10
CA SER A 204 -3.50 -15.18 15.81
C SER A 204 -4.39 -14.25 14.97
N TYR A 205 -5.35 -14.81 14.23
CA TYR A 205 -6.30 -14.04 13.42
C TYR A 205 -7.61 -13.76 14.15
N ASN A 206 -8.26 -12.65 13.79
CA ASN A 206 -9.65 -12.42 14.18
C ASN A 206 -10.57 -13.45 13.50
N SER A 207 -11.52 -13.98 14.29
CA SER A 207 -12.56 -14.92 13.83
C SER A 207 -13.32 -14.44 12.59
N PHE A 208 -13.55 -13.12 12.48
CA PHE A 208 -14.20 -12.51 11.33
C PHE A 208 -13.38 -12.62 10.04
N LEU A 209 -12.08 -12.29 10.10
CA LEU A 209 -11.21 -12.37 8.93
C LEU A 209 -10.98 -13.82 8.50
N MET A 210 -10.83 -14.72 9.47
CA MET A 210 -10.66 -16.15 9.17
C MET A 210 -11.86 -16.71 8.40
N GLU A 211 -13.08 -16.36 8.82
CA GLU A 211 -14.30 -16.74 8.11
C GLU A 211 -14.30 -16.20 6.68
N LYS A 212 -13.92 -14.92 6.49
CA LYS A 212 -13.79 -14.34 5.15
C LYS A 212 -12.75 -15.05 4.28
N PHE A 213 -11.65 -15.55 4.84
CA PHE A 213 -10.65 -16.29 4.05
C PHE A 213 -11.10 -17.71 3.73
N MET A 214 -11.75 -18.40 4.68
CA MET A 214 -12.42 -19.69 4.43
C MET A 214 -13.47 -19.60 3.32
N ASP A 215 -14.08 -18.43 3.15
CA ASP A 215 -15.05 -18.17 2.09
C ASP A 215 -14.42 -17.91 0.72
N LEU A 216 -13.19 -17.39 0.71
CA LEU A 216 -12.48 -16.97 -0.50
C LEU A 216 -11.70 -18.11 -1.14
N PHE A 217 -11.10 -18.98 -0.32
CA PHE A 217 -10.20 -20.02 -0.76
C PHE A 217 -10.74 -21.41 -0.42
N PRO A 218 -10.48 -22.42 -1.25
CA PRO A 218 -10.53 -23.82 -0.83
C PRO A 218 -9.64 -24.05 0.40
N LEU A 219 -10.02 -24.98 1.27
CA LEU A 219 -9.32 -25.22 2.54
C LEU A 219 -7.83 -25.58 2.37
N SER A 220 -7.46 -26.29 1.29
CA SER A 220 -6.06 -26.60 0.99
C SER A 220 -5.26 -25.34 0.65
N GLU A 221 -5.81 -24.48 -0.22
CA GLU A 221 -5.17 -23.23 -0.62
C GLU A 221 -5.15 -22.19 0.53
N LEU A 222 -6.09 -22.27 1.45
CA LEU A 222 -6.16 -21.38 2.61
C LEU A 222 -4.91 -21.50 3.49
N VAL A 223 -4.43 -22.72 3.74
CA VAL A 223 -3.23 -22.93 4.57
C VAL A 223 -2.00 -22.33 3.89
N ASP A 224 -1.81 -22.62 2.60
CA ASP A 224 -0.72 -22.03 1.81
C ASP A 224 -0.75 -20.50 1.86
N PHE A 225 -1.94 -19.91 1.76
CA PHE A 225 -2.13 -18.47 1.86
C PHE A 225 -1.74 -17.93 3.24
N LEU A 226 -2.13 -18.60 4.33
CA LEU A 226 -1.81 -18.20 5.70
C LEU A 226 -0.30 -18.31 5.96
N GLU A 227 0.32 -19.44 5.61
CA GLU A 227 1.77 -19.64 5.75
C GLU A 227 2.57 -18.61 4.95
N ALA A 228 2.15 -18.31 3.71
CA ALA A 228 2.79 -17.29 2.89
C ALA A 228 2.65 -15.86 3.45
N ASN A 229 1.72 -15.61 4.38
CA ASN A 229 1.61 -14.32 5.05
C ASN A 229 2.51 -14.20 6.28
N GLU A 230 2.94 -15.31 6.89
CA GLU A 230 3.91 -15.29 8.00
C GLU A 230 5.35 -15.13 7.51
N ILE A 231 5.65 -15.59 6.30
CA ILE A 231 6.99 -15.48 5.72
C ILE A 231 7.25 -14.02 5.31
N HIS A 232 8.31 -13.43 5.88
CA HIS A 232 8.73 -12.10 5.48
C HIS A 232 9.24 -12.10 4.03
N ARG A 233 8.70 -11.19 3.21
CA ARG A 233 9.01 -11.15 1.79
C ARG A 233 10.33 -10.44 1.53
N PRO A 234 11.10 -10.88 0.52
CA PRO A 234 12.31 -10.19 0.13
C PRO A 234 12.02 -8.75 -0.30
N VAL A 235 12.95 -7.85 -0.02
CA VAL A 235 12.74 -6.44 -0.32
C VAL A 235 12.90 -6.20 -1.81
N THR A 236 11.90 -5.58 -2.42
CA THR A 236 11.94 -5.22 -3.84
C THR A 236 12.22 -3.75 -4.03
N ILE A 237 13.02 -3.46 -5.06
CA ILE A 237 13.39 -2.10 -5.44
C ILE A 237 12.99 -1.81 -6.89
N ARG A 238 12.66 -0.55 -7.15
CA ARG A 238 12.35 -0.03 -8.47
C ARG A 238 13.48 0.89 -8.94
N THR A 239 14.14 0.52 -10.02
CA THR A 239 15.17 1.36 -10.64
C THR A 239 14.56 2.60 -11.28
N ASN A 240 15.18 3.76 -11.10
CA ASN A 240 14.76 5.01 -11.71
C ASN A 240 15.40 5.21 -13.08
N THR A 241 14.63 4.88 -14.13
CA THR A 241 15.07 4.97 -15.53
C THR A 241 15.36 6.40 -16.00
N LEU A 242 14.92 7.43 -15.26
CA LEU A 242 15.26 8.83 -15.55
C LEU A 242 16.72 9.16 -15.24
N LYS A 243 17.31 8.47 -14.25
CA LYS A 243 18.67 8.76 -13.76
C LYS A 243 19.68 7.70 -14.16
N THR A 244 19.29 6.42 -14.11
CA THR A 244 20.21 5.28 -14.29
C THR A 244 19.52 4.12 -14.98
N ARG A 245 20.28 3.30 -15.71
CA ARG A 245 19.78 2.05 -16.27
C ARG A 245 19.81 0.95 -15.21
N ARG A 246 18.93 -0.04 -15.33
CA ARG A 246 18.86 -1.17 -14.38
C ARG A 246 20.17 -1.94 -14.25
N ARG A 247 20.89 -2.15 -15.36
CA ARG A 247 22.16 -2.89 -15.38
C ARG A 247 23.25 -2.16 -14.59
N ASP A 248 23.37 -0.87 -14.81
CA ASP A 248 24.37 -0.03 -14.16
C ASP A 248 24.10 0.06 -12.65
N LEU A 249 22.83 0.17 -12.25
CA LEU A 249 22.46 0.14 -10.83
C LEU A 249 22.74 -1.23 -10.19
N ALA A 250 22.39 -2.32 -10.89
CA ALA A 250 22.67 -3.67 -10.41
C ALA A 250 24.17 -3.86 -10.14
N GLN A 251 25.04 -3.42 -11.06
CA GLN A 251 26.49 -3.47 -10.87
C GLN A 251 26.95 -2.62 -9.68
N ALA A 252 26.43 -1.40 -9.53
CA ALA A 252 26.78 -0.53 -8.41
C ALA A 252 26.41 -1.14 -7.04
N LEU A 253 25.28 -1.83 -6.96
CA LEU A 253 24.82 -2.51 -5.74
C LEU A 253 25.59 -3.82 -5.48
N ILE A 254 25.89 -4.61 -6.51
CA ILE A 254 26.71 -5.83 -6.39
C ILE A 254 28.11 -5.48 -5.87
N ASN A 255 28.72 -4.40 -6.36
CA ASN A 255 30.04 -3.93 -5.90
C ASN A 255 30.04 -3.52 -4.41
N ARG A 256 28.87 -3.24 -3.82
CA ARG A 256 28.71 -2.94 -2.39
C ARG A 256 28.36 -4.18 -1.55
N GLY A 257 28.31 -5.37 -2.16
CA GLY A 257 27.94 -6.60 -1.48
C GLY A 257 26.44 -6.78 -1.27
N VAL A 258 25.60 -6.24 -2.16
CA VAL A 258 24.16 -6.52 -2.19
C VAL A 258 23.88 -7.67 -3.14
N ASN A 259 23.24 -8.73 -2.65
CA ASN A 259 22.79 -9.84 -3.48
C ASN A 259 21.41 -9.50 -4.08
N LEU A 260 21.38 -9.38 -5.41
CA LEU A 260 20.20 -8.92 -6.13
C LEU A 260 19.96 -9.72 -7.40
N ASP A 261 18.69 -9.99 -7.64
CA ASP A 261 18.21 -10.62 -8.86
C ASP A 261 17.21 -9.73 -9.60
N PRO A 262 17.11 -9.85 -10.93
CA PRO A 262 16.02 -9.23 -11.65
C PRO A 262 14.68 -9.77 -11.16
N LEU A 263 13.72 -8.86 -10.94
CA LEU A 263 12.33 -9.27 -10.78
C LEU A 263 11.91 -10.01 -12.06
N GLY A 264 11.01 -10.99 -11.93
CA GLY A 264 10.60 -11.89 -13.01
C GLY A 264 10.35 -11.20 -14.36
N LYS A 265 10.39 -11.98 -15.46
CA LYS A 265 10.45 -11.49 -16.86
C LYS A 265 9.44 -10.41 -17.25
N TRP A 266 8.33 -10.29 -16.52
CA TRP A 266 7.29 -9.27 -16.68
C TRP A 266 7.75 -7.84 -16.34
N SER A 267 8.74 -7.65 -15.45
CA SER A 267 9.23 -6.31 -15.08
C SER A 267 10.61 -6.01 -15.66
N LYS A 268 10.74 -4.84 -16.31
CA LYS A 268 12.03 -4.37 -16.83
C LYS A 268 12.86 -3.58 -15.82
N VAL A 269 12.24 -3.11 -14.73
CA VAL A 269 12.80 -2.15 -13.76
C VAL A 269 12.91 -2.69 -12.34
N GLY A 270 12.23 -3.79 -12.04
CA GLY A 270 12.25 -4.39 -10.70
C GLY A 270 13.53 -5.18 -10.45
N LEU A 271 14.06 -5.06 -9.23
CA LEU A 271 15.11 -5.92 -8.68
C LEU A 271 14.63 -6.42 -7.31
N VAL A 272 14.93 -7.68 -7.01
CA VAL A 272 14.68 -8.31 -5.70
C VAL A 272 16.01 -8.37 -4.96
N ILE A 273 16.02 -7.99 -3.70
CA ILE A 273 17.18 -8.07 -2.81
C ILE A 273 16.93 -9.23 -1.84
N TYR A 274 17.83 -10.21 -1.84
CA TYR A 274 17.79 -11.32 -0.90
C TYR A 274 18.60 -11.04 0.36
N ASP A 275 19.78 -10.48 0.16
CA ASP A 275 20.70 -10.17 1.25
C ASP A 275 21.44 -8.86 0.96
N SER A 276 21.68 -8.09 2.02
CA SER A 276 22.39 -6.84 1.96
C SER A 276 23.13 -6.59 3.28
N SER A 277 24.46 -6.53 3.20
CA SER A 277 25.30 -6.08 4.32
C SER A 277 25.15 -4.58 4.61
N VAL A 278 24.70 -3.80 3.61
CA VAL A 278 24.54 -2.34 3.70
C VAL A 278 23.05 -1.98 3.80
N PRO A 279 22.66 -1.01 4.65
CA PRO A 279 21.28 -0.54 4.70
C PRO A 279 20.84 0.09 3.37
N ILE A 280 19.95 -0.61 2.66
CA ILE A 280 19.45 -0.24 1.32
C ILE A 280 18.71 1.11 1.28
N GLY A 281 18.26 1.62 2.43
CA GLY A 281 17.60 2.92 2.56
C GLY A 281 18.56 4.10 2.80
N ALA A 282 19.85 3.84 2.99
CA ALA A 282 20.87 4.85 3.28
C ALA A 282 22.02 4.85 2.28
N THR A 283 21.93 4.07 1.21
CA THR A 283 22.94 4.08 0.14
C THR A 283 22.95 5.42 -0.58
N PRO A 284 24.12 5.87 -1.09
CA PRO A 284 24.18 7.10 -1.87
C PRO A 284 23.38 6.98 -3.18
N GLU A 285 23.21 5.78 -3.74
CA GLU A 285 22.34 5.53 -4.89
C GLU A 285 20.86 5.80 -4.56
N TYR A 286 20.41 5.42 -3.35
CA TYR A 286 19.06 5.73 -2.87
C TYR A 286 18.88 7.23 -2.63
N LEU A 287 19.84 7.89 -1.96
CA LEU A 287 19.81 9.33 -1.70
C LEU A 287 19.87 10.15 -3.00
N ALA A 288 20.66 9.70 -3.98
CA ALA A 288 20.71 10.27 -5.32
C ALA A 288 19.42 10.00 -6.13
N GLY A 289 18.49 9.18 -5.62
CA GLY A 289 17.22 8.86 -6.25
C GLY A 289 17.36 7.95 -7.47
N GLN A 290 18.40 7.11 -7.53
CA GLN A 290 18.58 6.11 -8.59
C GLN A 290 17.62 4.94 -8.46
N TYR A 291 17.05 4.70 -7.28
CA TYR A 291 15.98 3.74 -7.07
C TYR A 291 15.06 4.13 -5.92
N MET A 292 13.95 3.41 -5.80
CA MET A 292 12.99 3.53 -4.72
C MET A 292 12.64 2.16 -4.18
N LEU A 293 12.56 2.03 -2.85
CA LEU A 293 12.03 0.82 -2.19
C LEU A 293 10.52 0.77 -2.45
N GLN A 294 10.04 -0.28 -3.09
CA GLN A 294 8.63 -0.40 -3.45
C GLN A 294 8.29 -1.88 -3.67
N GLY A 295 7.17 -2.33 -3.09
CA GLY A 295 6.68 -3.70 -3.29
C GLY A 295 6.39 -4.01 -4.75
N ALA A 296 6.71 -5.23 -5.20
CA ALA A 296 6.48 -5.70 -6.57
C ALA A 296 5.01 -5.51 -7.03
N SER A 297 4.06 -5.74 -6.13
CA SER A 297 2.61 -5.52 -6.33
C SER A 297 2.28 -4.11 -6.81
N SER A 298 3.01 -3.09 -6.34
CA SER A 298 2.75 -1.69 -6.66
C SER A 298 3.21 -1.27 -8.07
N PHE A 299 3.93 -2.12 -8.80
CA PHE A 299 4.29 -1.86 -10.20
C PHE A 299 3.13 -2.13 -11.15
N LEU A 300 2.28 -3.10 -10.80
CA LEU A 300 1.25 -3.67 -11.66
C LEU A 300 0.21 -2.63 -12.12
N PRO A 301 -0.31 -1.73 -11.26
CA PRO A 301 -1.28 -0.72 -11.70
C PRO A 301 -0.73 0.22 -12.77
N VAL A 302 0.51 0.67 -12.60
CA VAL A 302 1.13 1.65 -13.49
C VAL A 302 1.49 0.98 -14.82
N MET A 303 1.95 -0.27 -14.78
CA MET A 303 2.15 -1.07 -15.99
C MET A 303 0.84 -1.29 -16.75
N ALA A 304 -0.27 -1.57 -16.05
CA ALA A 304 -1.58 -1.71 -16.67
C ALA A 304 -2.11 -0.38 -17.25
N LEU A 305 -1.79 0.75 -16.60
CA LEU A 305 -2.18 2.07 -17.05
C LEU A 305 -1.46 2.45 -18.35
N SER A 306 -0.18 2.11 -18.47
CA SER A 306 0.68 2.39 -19.64
C SER A 306 0.59 3.84 -20.12
N PRO A 307 0.94 4.82 -19.25
CA PRO A 307 0.92 6.24 -19.60
C PRO A 307 1.89 6.55 -20.73
N GLN A 308 1.52 7.48 -21.61
CA GLN A 308 2.33 7.90 -22.76
C GLN A 308 2.93 9.29 -22.53
N GLU A 309 3.97 9.60 -23.31
CA GLU A 309 4.62 10.91 -23.29
C GLU A 309 3.62 12.02 -23.70
N GLY A 310 3.65 13.14 -22.98
CA GLY A 310 2.79 14.31 -23.28
C GLY A 310 1.34 14.25 -22.78
N GLU A 311 0.90 13.15 -22.17
CA GLU A 311 -0.48 13.01 -21.65
C GLU A 311 -0.70 13.78 -20.32
N LEU A 312 -1.96 14.02 -20.00
CA LEU A 312 -2.42 14.52 -18.69
C LEU A 312 -2.92 13.36 -17.83
N VAL A 313 -2.19 13.03 -16.75
CA VAL A 313 -2.47 11.88 -15.89
C VAL A 313 -2.83 12.33 -14.47
N LEU A 314 -3.90 11.75 -13.91
CA LEU A 314 -4.28 11.96 -12.51
C LEU A 314 -3.93 10.73 -11.66
N ASP A 315 -3.27 10.96 -10.54
CA ASP A 315 -3.16 9.99 -9.44
C ASP A 315 -3.99 10.51 -8.26
N MET A 316 -5.15 9.88 -8.01
CA MET A 316 -6.13 10.40 -7.04
C MET A 316 -5.72 10.22 -5.58
N SER A 317 -4.85 9.23 -5.32
CA SER A 317 -4.39 8.80 -3.99
C SER A 317 -2.91 8.48 -4.06
N SER A 318 -2.10 9.52 -4.20
CA SER A 318 -0.70 9.39 -4.56
C SER A 318 0.17 8.82 -3.43
N ALA A 319 -0.13 9.09 -2.16
CA ALA A 319 0.85 8.85 -1.11
C ALA A 319 1.10 7.34 -0.85
N PRO A 320 2.36 6.90 -0.72
CA PRO A 320 3.60 7.68 -0.50
C PRO A 320 4.33 8.24 -1.75
N GLY A 321 3.75 8.14 -2.95
CA GLY A 321 4.27 8.71 -4.21
C GLY A 321 5.04 7.71 -5.08
N GLY A 322 5.11 6.43 -4.68
CA GLY A 322 5.80 5.39 -5.46
C GLY A 322 5.16 5.16 -6.84
N LYS A 323 3.84 5.10 -6.92
CA LYS A 323 3.13 4.89 -8.19
C LYS A 323 3.20 6.12 -9.09
N THR A 324 2.99 7.31 -8.53
CA THR A 324 3.13 8.60 -9.23
C THR A 324 4.51 8.78 -9.86
N THR A 325 5.57 8.50 -9.11
CA THR A 325 6.94 8.63 -9.63
C THR A 325 7.23 7.59 -10.71
N TYR A 326 6.53 6.45 -10.71
CA TYR A 326 6.66 5.46 -11.78
C TYR A 326 5.96 5.92 -13.06
N ILE A 327 4.80 6.57 -12.92
CA ILE A 327 4.11 7.21 -14.05
C ILE A 327 5.04 8.25 -14.69
N ALA A 328 5.68 9.10 -13.89
CA ALA A 328 6.64 10.10 -14.38
C ALA A 328 7.83 9.50 -15.13
N GLN A 329 8.33 8.35 -14.66
CA GLN A 329 9.40 7.61 -15.32
C GLN A 329 8.99 7.10 -16.71
N LEU A 330 7.78 6.53 -16.83
CA LEU A 330 7.26 6.04 -18.09
C LEU A 330 6.98 7.18 -19.09
N MET A 331 6.52 8.33 -18.59
CA MET A 331 6.30 9.54 -19.38
C MET A 331 7.60 10.32 -19.67
N ARG A 332 8.75 9.86 -19.18
CA ARG A 332 10.06 10.53 -19.34
C ARG A 332 10.05 12.02 -18.96
N ASN A 333 9.37 12.37 -17.85
CA ASN A 333 9.19 13.76 -17.41
C ASN A 333 8.51 14.69 -18.45
N THR A 334 7.73 14.14 -19.39
CA THR A 334 6.89 14.91 -20.32
C THR A 334 5.43 14.90 -19.88
N GLY A 335 4.60 15.80 -20.43
CA GLY A 335 3.19 15.91 -20.04
C GLY A 335 3.00 16.51 -18.65
N VAL A 336 1.86 16.21 -18.02
CA VAL A 336 1.53 16.71 -16.67
C VAL A 336 0.91 15.59 -15.85
N ILE A 337 1.42 15.39 -14.64
CA ILE A 337 0.87 14.45 -13.66
C ILE A 337 0.30 15.28 -12.52
N VAL A 338 -0.95 15.02 -12.13
CA VAL A 338 -1.54 15.60 -10.94
C VAL A 338 -1.59 14.54 -9.86
N ALA A 339 -0.83 14.75 -8.79
CA ALA A 339 -0.70 13.85 -7.65
C ALA A 339 -1.53 14.41 -6.48
N ASN A 340 -2.66 13.78 -6.19
CA ASN A 340 -3.57 14.20 -5.14
C ASN A 340 -3.53 13.21 -3.97
N ASP A 341 -3.63 13.70 -2.74
CA ASP A 341 -3.94 12.89 -1.56
C ASP A 341 -4.68 13.77 -0.55
N ALA A 342 -5.63 13.19 0.20
CA ALA A 342 -6.42 13.95 1.18
C ALA A 342 -5.63 14.25 2.48
N ASN A 343 -4.54 13.53 2.75
CA ASN A 343 -3.77 13.69 3.97
C ASN A 343 -2.52 14.56 3.72
N ALA A 344 -2.54 15.77 4.31
CA ALA A 344 -1.45 16.75 4.22
C ALA A 344 -0.10 16.23 4.73
N ASP A 345 -0.08 15.39 5.77
CA ASP A 345 1.17 14.87 6.32
C ASP A 345 1.80 13.82 5.41
N ARG A 346 0.97 12.97 4.80
CA ARG A 346 1.45 11.96 3.83
C ARG A 346 1.96 12.62 2.54
N LEU A 347 1.43 13.78 2.16
CA LEU A 347 1.90 14.56 1.02
C LEU A 347 3.35 15.05 1.18
N LYS A 348 3.84 15.28 2.41
CA LYS A 348 5.25 15.65 2.64
C LYS A 348 6.19 14.58 2.10
N SER A 349 5.84 13.30 2.30
CA SER A 349 6.59 12.17 1.77
C SER A 349 6.52 12.09 0.24
N VAL A 350 5.37 12.42 -0.36
CA VAL A 350 5.22 12.48 -1.82
C VAL A 350 6.15 13.54 -2.42
N VAL A 351 6.12 14.76 -1.87
CA VAL A 351 6.98 15.88 -2.29
C VAL A 351 8.45 15.50 -2.16
N GLY A 352 8.86 14.93 -1.01
CA GLY A 352 10.24 14.46 -0.80
C GLY A 352 10.68 13.42 -1.83
N ASN A 353 9.82 12.45 -2.15
CA ASN A 353 10.11 11.41 -3.13
C ASN A 353 10.18 11.96 -4.57
N ILE A 354 9.29 12.88 -4.95
CA ILE A 354 9.29 13.54 -6.27
C ILE A 354 10.61 14.30 -6.48
N HIS A 355 11.01 15.13 -5.51
CA HIS A 355 12.25 15.89 -5.60
C HIS A 355 13.48 14.98 -5.62
N ARG A 356 13.54 13.98 -4.74
CA ARG A 356 14.66 13.03 -4.68
C ARG A 356 14.84 12.28 -6.01
N LEU A 357 13.74 11.82 -6.60
CA LEU A 357 13.78 11.05 -7.85
C LEU A 357 13.95 11.93 -9.10
N GLY A 358 13.93 13.25 -8.97
CA GLY A 358 14.12 14.18 -10.10
C GLY A 358 12.91 14.25 -11.03
N VAL A 359 11.71 14.09 -10.48
CA VAL A 359 10.47 14.20 -11.24
C VAL A 359 10.08 15.67 -11.35
N THR A 360 9.91 16.18 -12.57
CA THR A 360 9.67 17.61 -12.84
C THR A 360 8.26 17.91 -13.36
N ASN A 361 7.55 16.91 -13.88
CA ASN A 361 6.25 17.05 -14.54
C ASN A 361 5.06 16.80 -13.61
N THR A 362 5.23 16.91 -12.28
CA THR A 362 4.18 16.58 -11.31
C THR A 362 3.72 17.80 -10.52
N VAL A 363 2.40 17.97 -10.44
CA VAL A 363 1.71 18.94 -9.59
C VAL A 363 1.12 18.20 -8.39
N VAL A 364 1.50 18.61 -7.18
CA VAL A 364 0.99 18.00 -5.95
C VAL A 364 -0.18 18.83 -5.43
N SER A 365 -1.29 18.19 -5.11
CA SER A 365 -2.51 18.83 -4.60
C SER A 365 -3.07 18.11 -3.39
N ASN A 366 -3.80 18.86 -2.55
CA ASN A 366 -4.44 18.34 -1.34
C ASN A 366 -5.95 18.60 -1.42
N TYR A 367 -6.67 17.66 -2.00
CA TYR A 367 -8.12 17.70 -2.12
C TYR A 367 -8.73 16.32 -1.80
N ASP A 368 -10.00 16.31 -1.40
CA ASP A 368 -10.79 15.08 -1.35
C ASP A 368 -11.01 14.58 -2.79
N GLY A 369 -10.55 13.35 -3.06
CA GLY A 369 -10.68 12.71 -4.37
C GLY A 369 -12.12 12.64 -4.88
N ARG A 370 -13.12 12.64 -3.99
CA ARG A 370 -14.55 12.64 -4.38
C ARG A 370 -14.99 13.91 -5.09
N GLN A 371 -14.38 15.04 -4.74
CA GLN A 371 -14.74 16.35 -5.29
C GLN A 371 -13.81 16.80 -6.42
N PHE A 372 -12.76 16.02 -6.68
CA PHE A 372 -11.76 16.31 -7.68
C PHE A 372 -12.31 16.62 -9.09
N PRO A 373 -13.35 15.93 -9.61
CA PRO A 373 -13.92 16.25 -10.92
C PRO A 373 -14.43 17.69 -11.06
N LYS A 374 -14.81 18.32 -9.94
CA LYS A 374 -15.27 19.72 -9.91
C LYS A 374 -14.11 20.71 -9.95
N VAL A 375 -12.94 20.30 -9.48
CA VAL A 375 -11.73 21.12 -9.43
C VAL A 375 -11.06 21.10 -10.79
N MET A 376 -10.80 19.90 -11.30
CA MET A 376 -10.13 19.67 -12.56
C MET A 376 -10.66 18.38 -13.17
N GLY A 377 -11.01 18.42 -14.45
CA GLY A 377 -11.39 17.25 -15.23
C GLY A 377 -10.67 17.24 -16.57
N GLY A 378 -10.93 16.23 -17.39
CA GLY A 378 -10.36 16.15 -18.73
C GLY A 378 -9.03 15.38 -18.79
N PHE A 379 -8.79 14.47 -17.85
CA PHE A 379 -7.58 13.65 -17.83
C PHE A 379 -7.62 12.56 -18.90
N ASP A 380 -6.49 12.30 -19.54
CA ASP A 380 -6.33 11.21 -20.51
C ASP A 380 -6.31 9.87 -19.78
N ARG A 381 -5.65 9.82 -18.62
CA ARG A 381 -5.55 8.62 -17.81
C ARG A 381 -5.68 8.94 -16.33
N VAL A 382 -6.35 8.05 -15.61
CA VAL A 382 -6.51 8.18 -14.16
C VAL A 382 -6.04 6.89 -13.49
N LEU A 383 -5.21 7.03 -12.47
CA LEU A 383 -4.87 5.98 -11.53
C LEU A 383 -5.65 6.22 -10.23
N LEU A 384 -6.40 5.20 -9.81
CA LEU A 384 -7.05 5.16 -8.51
C LEU A 384 -6.47 4.01 -7.70
N ASP A 385 -5.48 4.35 -6.86
CA ASP A 385 -5.00 3.49 -5.77
C ASP A 385 -5.91 3.71 -4.55
N ALA A 386 -6.95 2.90 -4.43
CA ALA A 386 -8.02 3.23 -3.51
C ALA A 386 -7.63 2.89 -2.06
N PRO A 387 -7.95 3.75 -1.07
CA PRO A 387 -7.69 3.44 0.33
C PRO A 387 -8.44 2.16 0.72
N CYS A 388 -7.68 1.15 1.14
CA CYS A 388 -8.13 -0.22 1.38
C CYS A 388 -7.99 -0.62 2.86
N SER A 389 -8.69 -1.69 3.23
CA SER A 389 -8.55 -2.35 4.53
C SER A 389 -7.13 -2.88 4.80
N GLY A 390 -6.36 -3.17 3.75
CA GLY A 390 -4.99 -3.70 3.84
C GLY A 390 -4.91 -5.22 3.98
N THR A 391 -6.01 -5.95 3.75
CA THR A 391 -6.05 -7.42 3.93
C THR A 391 -5.07 -8.20 3.02
N GLY A 392 -4.54 -7.58 1.96
CA GLY A 392 -3.52 -8.19 1.10
C GLY A 392 -2.08 -7.94 1.53
N VAL A 393 -1.83 -7.06 2.50
CA VAL A 393 -0.47 -6.67 2.94
C VAL A 393 -0.16 -7.13 4.38
N ILE A 394 -0.79 -8.21 4.83
CA ILE A 394 -0.66 -8.74 6.20
C ILE A 394 0.79 -9.07 6.56
N ALA A 395 1.58 -9.58 5.60
CA ALA A 395 3.01 -9.87 5.81
C ALA A 395 3.85 -8.62 6.14
N LYS A 396 3.38 -7.41 5.77
CA LYS A 396 4.06 -6.14 6.07
C LYS A 396 3.49 -5.46 7.30
N ASP A 397 2.18 -5.58 7.50
CA ASP A 397 1.48 -5.02 8.65
C ASP A 397 0.65 -6.10 9.34
N PRO A 398 1.25 -6.85 10.29
CA PRO A 398 0.55 -7.89 11.04
C PRO A 398 -0.60 -7.37 11.88
N ALA A 399 -0.66 -6.07 12.18
CA ALA A 399 -1.77 -5.49 12.96
C ALA A 399 -3.12 -5.65 12.25
N VAL A 400 -3.11 -5.79 10.92
CA VAL A 400 -4.31 -6.05 10.11
C VAL A 400 -5.02 -7.35 10.52
N LYS A 401 -4.30 -8.34 11.07
CA LYS A 401 -4.88 -9.64 11.49
C LYS A 401 -5.91 -9.49 12.60
N THR A 402 -5.72 -8.52 13.49
CA THR A 402 -6.55 -8.32 14.69
C THR A 402 -7.36 -7.03 14.62
N SER A 403 -6.88 -6.00 13.94
CA SER A 403 -7.46 -4.66 14.01
C SER A 403 -8.68 -4.44 13.11
N LYS A 404 -9.00 -5.37 12.20
CA LYS A 404 -9.99 -5.12 11.14
C LYS A 404 -11.31 -5.84 11.41
N ASP A 405 -12.37 -5.06 11.37
CA ASP A 405 -13.74 -5.53 11.48
C ASP A 405 -14.52 -5.41 10.17
N GLU A 406 -15.68 -6.06 10.11
CA GLU A 406 -16.56 -5.99 8.95
C GLU A 406 -17.01 -4.55 8.64
N ALA A 407 -17.25 -3.75 9.68
CA ALA A 407 -17.63 -2.36 9.54
C ALA A 407 -16.58 -1.53 8.77
N ASP A 408 -15.30 -1.83 8.96
CA ASP A 408 -14.21 -1.12 8.30
C ASP A 408 -14.08 -1.49 6.82
N ILE A 409 -14.26 -2.77 6.49
CA ILE A 409 -14.28 -3.23 5.10
C ILE A 409 -15.47 -2.60 4.37
N ARG A 410 -16.67 -2.58 4.98
CA ARG A 410 -17.85 -1.95 4.37
C ARG A 410 -17.67 -0.43 4.19
N ARG A 411 -17.08 0.25 5.17
CA ARG A 411 -16.78 1.69 5.11
C ARG A 411 -15.79 2.00 3.99
N SER A 412 -14.72 1.20 3.89
CA SER A 412 -13.71 1.32 2.84
C SER A 412 -14.34 1.06 1.46
N ALA A 413 -15.13 0.00 1.31
CA ALA A 413 -15.84 -0.31 0.06
C ALA A 413 -16.82 0.81 -0.35
N HIS A 414 -17.51 1.44 0.61
CA HIS A 414 -18.37 2.59 0.32
C HIS A 414 -17.56 3.79 -0.19
N LEU A 415 -16.47 4.13 0.48
CA LEU A 415 -15.56 5.20 0.06
C LEU A 415 -14.99 4.93 -1.34
N GLN A 416 -14.54 3.70 -1.60
CA GLN A 416 -13.99 3.29 -2.89
C GLN A 416 -15.03 3.40 -4.02
N LYS A 417 -16.31 3.10 -3.76
CA LYS A 417 -17.41 3.30 -4.71
C LYS A 417 -17.62 4.77 -5.08
N GLU A 418 -17.48 5.68 -4.12
CA GLU A 418 -17.57 7.12 -4.40
C GLU A 418 -16.35 7.60 -5.20
N LEU A 419 -15.15 7.16 -4.80
CA LEU A 419 -13.90 7.54 -5.47
C LEU A 419 -13.83 7.02 -6.90
N ILE A 420 -14.25 5.79 -7.19
CA ILE A 420 -14.22 5.24 -8.55
C ILE A 420 -15.19 5.99 -9.48
N LEU A 421 -16.34 6.45 -8.98
CA LEU A 421 -17.25 7.29 -9.76
C LEU A 421 -16.60 8.64 -10.09
N ALA A 422 -15.99 9.29 -9.09
CA ALA A 422 -15.24 10.52 -9.31
C ALA A 422 -14.05 10.33 -10.27
N ALA A 423 -13.35 9.20 -10.19
CA ALA A 423 -12.26 8.86 -11.10
C ALA A 423 -12.75 8.78 -12.55
N ILE A 424 -13.86 8.07 -12.78
CA ILE A 424 -14.48 7.94 -14.12
C ILE A 424 -14.96 9.30 -14.64
N ASP A 425 -15.54 10.12 -13.77
CA ASP A 425 -16.04 11.44 -14.14
C ASP A 425 -14.89 12.40 -14.50
N SER A 426 -13.68 12.18 -13.95
CA SER A 426 -12.47 12.95 -14.25
C SER A 426 -11.82 12.58 -15.60
N VAL A 427 -12.01 11.35 -16.08
CA VAL A 427 -11.45 10.87 -17.36
C VAL A 427 -12.19 11.51 -18.55
N ASN A 428 -11.46 11.96 -19.57
CA ASN A 428 -12.06 12.35 -20.84
C ASN A 428 -12.24 11.13 -21.77
N ALA A 429 -13.46 10.89 -22.24
CA ALA A 429 -13.74 9.84 -23.22
C ALA A 429 -13.30 10.19 -24.66
N GLU A 430 -13.16 11.49 -24.95
CA GLU A 430 -12.88 12.01 -26.30
C GLU A 430 -11.38 12.22 -26.55
N SER A 431 -10.52 11.88 -25.60
CA SER A 431 -9.07 11.97 -25.79
C SER A 431 -8.62 10.99 -26.87
N SER A 432 -7.76 11.47 -27.78
CA SER A 432 -7.22 10.68 -28.90
C SER A 432 -6.20 9.64 -28.43
N THR A 433 -5.50 9.92 -27.33
CA THR A 433 -4.44 9.09 -26.74
C THR A 433 -4.91 8.30 -25.51
N GLY A 434 -5.99 8.76 -24.86
CA GLY A 434 -6.44 8.24 -23.57
C GLY A 434 -7.95 8.19 -23.37
N GLY A 435 -8.34 7.71 -22.20
CA GLY A 435 -9.71 7.37 -21.81
C GLY A 435 -9.72 6.19 -20.83
N TYR A 436 -8.58 5.93 -20.18
CA TYR A 436 -8.36 4.75 -19.34
C TYR A 436 -8.30 5.12 -17.87
N LEU A 437 -8.97 4.33 -17.07
CA LEU A 437 -8.89 4.35 -15.61
C LEU A 437 -8.31 3.00 -15.16
N VAL A 438 -7.30 3.02 -14.30
CA VAL A 438 -6.89 1.83 -13.57
C VAL A 438 -7.30 1.98 -12.12
N TYR A 439 -8.14 1.06 -11.68
CA TYR A 439 -8.51 0.87 -10.28
C TYR A 439 -7.64 -0.23 -9.68
N CYS A 440 -7.07 0.03 -8.52
CA CYS A 440 -6.29 -0.96 -7.79
C CYS A 440 -6.43 -0.82 -6.29
N THR A 441 -6.22 -1.94 -5.60
CA THR A 441 -6.32 -2.06 -4.14
C THR A 441 -5.33 -3.08 -3.60
N CYS A 442 -4.92 -2.84 -2.36
CA CYS A 442 -4.09 -3.71 -1.52
C CYS A 442 -4.92 -4.73 -0.70
N SER A 443 -6.08 -5.12 -1.21
CA SER A 443 -7.06 -5.96 -0.51
C SER A 443 -7.37 -7.20 -1.35
N ILE A 444 -7.64 -8.32 -0.68
CA ILE A 444 -8.11 -9.56 -1.33
C ILE A 444 -9.62 -9.73 -1.27
N THR A 445 -10.32 -8.88 -0.53
CA THR A 445 -11.76 -9.00 -0.29
C THR A 445 -12.57 -8.68 -1.55
N VAL A 446 -13.62 -9.47 -1.78
CA VAL A 446 -14.54 -9.28 -2.93
C VAL A 446 -15.37 -8.00 -2.80
N GLU A 447 -15.58 -7.53 -1.57
CA GLU A 447 -16.36 -6.33 -1.26
C GLU A 447 -15.68 -5.03 -1.68
N GLU A 448 -14.34 -4.97 -1.54
CA GLU A 448 -13.52 -3.86 -2.01
C GLU A 448 -13.16 -3.99 -3.48
N ASN A 449 -13.10 -5.21 -4.03
CA ASN A 449 -12.61 -5.42 -5.39
C ASN A 449 -13.76 -5.50 -6.41
N GLU A 450 -14.25 -6.70 -6.72
CA GLU A 450 -15.27 -6.93 -7.75
C GLU A 450 -16.56 -6.17 -7.50
N CYS A 451 -17.00 -6.06 -6.24
CA CYS A 451 -18.23 -5.35 -5.91
C CYS A 451 -18.14 -3.85 -6.26
N VAL A 452 -16.97 -3.24 -6.14
CA VAL A 452 -16.74 -1.82 -6.47
C VAL A 452 -16.70 -1.63 -7.98
N VAL A 453 -16.01 -2.53 -8.70
CA VAL A 453 -15.92 -2.47 -10.16
C VAL A 453 -17.27 -2.76 -10.81
N ASP A 454 -18.02 -3.77 -10.34
CA ASP A 454 -19.36 -4.08 -10.83
C ASP A 454 -20.34 -2.91 -10.60
N TYR A 455 -20.22 -2.23 -9.46
CA TYR A 455 -20.98 -1.01 -9.18
C TYR A 455 -20.65 0.11 -10.19
N ALA A 456 -19.38 0.30 -10.52
CA ALA A 456 -18.95 1.31 -11.49
C ALA A 456 -19.46 1.02 -12.91
N LEU A 457 -19.42 -0.25 -13.36
CA LEU A 457 -19.96 -0.68 -14.66
C LEU A 457 -21.46 -0.40 -14.80
N LYS A 458 -22.22 -0.53 -13.70
CA LYS A 458 -23.68 -0.29 -13.70
C LYS A 458 -24.04 1.20 -13.70
N LYS A 459 -23.19 2.05 -13.13
CA LYS A 459 -23.48 3.48 -12.90
C LYS A 459 -22.93 4.41 -13.97
N ARG A 460 -21.95 3.97 -14.76
CA ARG A 460 -21.24 4.79 -15.76
C ARG A 460 -21.02 4.01 -17.05
N ASN A 461 -20.86 4.74 -18.15
CA ASN A 461 -20.58 4.18 -19.48
C ASN A 461 -19.11 3.79 -19.63
N VAL A 462 -18.72 2.75 -18.90
CA VAL A 462 -17.35 2.21 -18.87
C VAL A 462 -17.34 0.73 -19.21
N LYS A 463 -16.24 0.24 -19.79
CA LYS A 463 -16.01 -1.19 -20.05
C LYS A 463 -14.67 -1.62 -19.51
N LEU A 464 -14.62 -2.83 -18.97
CA LEU A 464 -13.38 -3.49 -18.62
C LEU A 464 -12.59 -3.87 -19.87
N VAL A 465 -11.31 -3.51 -19.86
CA VAL A 465 -10.34 -3.85 -20.90
C VAL A 465 -9.27 -4.74 -20.26
N PRO A 466 -8.66 -5.69 -21.01
CA PRO A 466 -7.55 -6.48 -20.49
C PRO A 466 -6.45 -5.57 -19.92
N THR A 467 -5.93 -5.92 -18.74
CA THR A 467 -4.91 -5.14 -18.05
C THR A 467 -3.58 -5.10 -18.80
N GLY A 468 -3.31 -6.08 -19.67
CA GLY A 468 -2.02 -6.23 -20.35
C GLY A 468 -0.92 -6.83 -19.46
N LEU A 469 -1.33 -7.45 -18.35
CA LEU A 469 -0.44 -8.22 -17.48
C LEU A 469 -0.51 -9.70 -17.91
N ASP A 470 0.66 -10.32 -18.12
CA ASP A 470 0.77 -11.69 -18.64
C ASP A 470 0.45 -12.78 -17.61
N PHE A 471 0.22 -12.39 -16.36
CA PHE A 471 0.05 -13.29 -15.23
C PHE A 471 -0.94 -12.73 -14.19
N GLY A 472 -1.32 -13.56 -13.22
CA GLY A 472 -2.33 -13.26 -12.21
C GLY A 472 -3.61 -14.08 -12.41
N THR A 473 -4.29 -14.37 -11.30
CA THR A 473 -5.56 -15.09 -11.29
C THR A 473 -6.68 -14.20 -11.82
N GLU A 474 -7.65 -14.79 -12.51
CA GLU A 474 -8.81 -14.04 -13.03
C GLU A 474 -9.71 -13.58 -11.89
N GLY A 475 -10.34 -12.41 -12.05
CA GLY A 475 -11.35 -11.93 -11.11
C GLY A 475 -12.61 -12.80 -11.08
N PHE A 476 -13.31 -12.78 -9.95
CA PHE A 476 -14.50 -13.62 -9.76
C PHE A 476 -15.70 -13.11 -10.57
N THR A 477 -16.33 -14.00 -11.36
CA THR A 477 -17.64 -13.71 -11.99
C THR A 477 -18.82 -14.12 -11.13
N ARG A 478 -18.65 -15.15 -10.29
CA ARG A 478 -19.63 -15.61 -9.32
C ARG A 478 -18.93 -15.79 -7.98
N PHE A 479 -19.46 -15.16 -6.95
CA PHE A 479 -18.99 -15.33 -5.59
C PHE A 479 -20.19 -15.53 -4.68
N ARG A 480 -20.32 -16.73 -4.11
CA ARG A 480 -21.48 -17.13 -3.32
C ARG A 480 -22.79 -16.84 -4.08
N GLU A 481 -23.70 -16.10 -3.47
CA GLU A 481 -24.99 -15.68 -4.05
C GLU A 481 -24.86 -14.52 -5.05
N ARG A 482 -23.71 -13.83 -5.06
CA ARG A 482 -23.48 -12.65 -5.91
C ARG A 482 -23.04 -13.09 -7.32
N LYS A 483 -23.77 -12.60 -8.31
CA LYS A 483 -23.42 -12.72 -9.73
C LYS A 483 -22.94 -11.36 -10.23
N PHE A 484 -21.71 -11.31 -10.71
CA PHE A 484 -21.11 -10.10 -11.24
C PHE A 484 -21.09 -10.10 -12.77
N HIS A 485 -20.74 -8.95 -13.35
CA HIS A 485 -20.61 -8.83 -14.80
C HIS A 485 -19.53 -9.78 -15.37
N PRO A 486 -19.80 -10.51 -16.49
CA PRO A 486 -18.86 -11.49 -17.06
C PRO A 486 -17.48 -10.91 -17.44
N SER A 487 -17.40 -9.61 -17.71
CA SER A 487 -16.13 -8.94 -18.06
C SER A 487 -15.15 -8.83 -16.89
N LEU A 488 -15.55 -9.14 -15.66
CA LEU A 488 -14.63 -9.12 -14.51
C LEU A 488 -13.52 -10.17 -14.61
N LYS A 489 -13.65 -11.18 -15.46
CA LYS A 489 -12.54 -12.10 -15.80
C LYS A 489 -11.30 -11.37 -16.32
N LEU A 490 -11.48 -10.17 -16.89
CA LEU A 490 -10.39 -9.34 -17.40
C LEU A 490 -9.62 -8.60 -16.30
N SER A 491 -10.15 -8.57 -15.07
CA SER A 491 -9.43 -8.08 -13.91
C SER A 491 -8.46 -9.15 -13.39
N ARG A 492 -7.38 -8.72 -12.75
CA ARG A 492 -6.32 -9.60 -12.25
C ARG A 492 -6.20 -9.51 -10.74
N ARG A 493 -6.11 -10.66 -10.10
CA ARG A 493 -5.79 -10.86 -8.69
C ARG A 493 -4.38 -11.41 -8.56
N PHE A 494 -3.70 -10.99 -7.52
CA PHE A 494 -2.39 -11.47 -7.15
C PHE A 494 -2.47 -11.94 -5.71
N TYR A 495 -1.89 -13.11 -5.46
CA TYR A 495 -1.93 -13.76 -4.17
C TYR A 495 -0.52 -14.04 -3.62
N PRO A 496 -0.33 -13.89 -2.30
CA PRO A 496 0.82 -14.29 -1.51
C PRO A 496 1.50 -15.59 -1.91
N HIS A 497 0.75 -16.69 -1.87
CA HIS A 497 1.23 -18.06 -2.02
C HIS A 497 1.56 -18.40 -3.47
N SER A 498 0.74 -17.96 -4.43
CA SER A 498 0.94 -18.34 -5.84
C SER A 498 1.96 -17.49 -6.58
N HIS A 499 2.16 -16.22 -6.16
CA HIS A 499 2.95 -15.26 -6.94
C HIS A 499 4.15 -14.68 -6.19
N ASN A 500 4.35 -15.06 -4.93
CA ASN A 500 5.34 -14.47 -4.04
C ASN A 500 5.29 -12.92 -3.99
N MET A 501 4.08 -12.35 -4.03
CA MET A 501 3.83 -10.91 -3.96
C MET A 501 2.71 -10.62 -2.98
N ASP A 502 2.60 -9.36 -2.54
CA ASP A 502 1.46 -8.96 -1.70
C ASP A 502 0.13 -9.20 -2.42
N GLY A 503 -0.91 -9.50 -1.62
CA GLY A 503 -2.28 -9.59 -2.09
C GLY A 503 -2.73 -8.28 -2.73
N PHE A 504 -3.08 -8.34 -4.02
CA PHE A 504 -3.31 -7.13 -4.80
C PHE A 504 -4.35 -7.36 -5.91
N PHE A 505 -5.11 -6.33 -6.24
CA PHE A 505 -6.14 -6.38 -7.29
C PHE A 505 -5.97 -5.23 -8.28
N VAL A 506 -6.12 -5.52 -9.58
CA VAL A 506 -6.01 -4.55 -10.67
C VAL A 506 -7.17 -4.72 -11.65
N ALA A 507 -7.88 -3.62 -11.91
CA ALA A 507 -8.91 -3.53 -12.93
C ALA A 507 -8.65 -2.34 -13.84
N LYS A 508 -8.65 -2.57 -15.16
CA LYS A 508 -8.51 -1.53 -16.18
C LYS A 508 -9.84 -1.28 -16.86
N LEU A 509 -10.28 -0.03 -16.84
CA LEU A 509 -11.55 0.45 -17.37
C LEU A 509 -11.26 1.44 -18.50
N LYS A 510 -12.07 1.39 -19.56
CA LYS A 510 -12.09 2.38 -20.63
C LYS A 510 -13.45 3.08 -20.63
N LYS A 511 -13.42 4.42 -20.64
CA LYS A 511 -14.62 5.25 -20.75
C LYS A 511 -15.01 5.40 -22.22
N PHE A 512 -16.31 5.26 -22.50
CA PHE A 512 -16.83 5.39 -23.87
C PHE A 512 -17.53 6.72 -24.14
N SER A 513 -18.18 7.28 -23.12
CA SER A 513 -18.94 8.50 -23.25
C SER A 513 -18.81 9.33 -21.97
N ASN A 514 -18.77 10.65 -22.16
CA ASN A 514 -18.79 11.63 -21.07
C ASN A 514 -20.20 11.83 -20.49
N VAL A 515 -21.25 11.30 -21.12
CA VAL A 515 -22.62 11.39 -20.61
C VAL A 515 -22.76 10.47 -19.39
N ILE A 516 -23.10 11.05 -18.25
CA ILE A 516 -23.44 10.32 -17.03
C ILE A 516 -24.85 9.75 -17.23
N PRO A 517 -25.05 8.42 -17.15
CA PRO A 517 -26.39 7.85 -17.15
C PRO A 517 -27.14 8.33 -15.91
N THR A 518 -28.06 9.27 -16.08
CA THR A 518 -29.03 9.62 -15.03
C THR A 518 -29.98 8.43 -14.89
N ALA A 519 -29.89 7.74 -13.76
CA ALA A 519 -30.90 6.75 -13.40
C ALA A 519 -32.24 7.48 -13.23
N ALA A 520 -33.15 7.24 -14.20
CA ALA A 520 -34.56 7.67 -14.25
C ALA A 520 -34.86 9.17 -14.49
N ALA A 521 -34.82 9.58 -15.76
CA ALA A 521 -35.81 10.51 -16.33
C ALA A 521 -36.50 9.94 -17.59
N GLY A 522 -36.29 8.65 -17.91
CA GLY A 522 -36.71 8.03 -19.17
C GLY A 522 -37.69 6.86 -19.02
N LYS A 523 -38.47 6.78 -17.93
CA LYS A 523 -39.51 5.74 -17.77
C LYS A 523 -40.95 6.25 -17.83
N VAL A 524 -41.16 7.54 -18.14
CA VAL A 524 -42.50 8.15 -18.27
C VAL A 524 -42.88 8.46 -19.73
N MET A 525 -41.95 8.45 -20.69
CA MET A 525 -42.22 8.92 -22.06
C MET A 525 -42.44 7.81 -23.11
N LEU A 526 -42.58 6.55 -22.71
CA LEU A 526 -42.84 5.41 -23.63
C LEU A 526 -44.20 4.73 -23.44
N LEU A 527 -45.06 5.26 -22.58
CA LEU A 527 -46.41 4.73 -22.32
C LEU A 527 -47.55 5.67 -22.73
N THR A 528 -47.26 6.91 -23.15
CA THR A 528 -48.27 7.88 -23.60
C THR A 528 -48.43 7.97 -25.12
N ASP A 529 -47.49 7.46 -25.92
CA ASP A 529 -47.54 7.59 -27.40
C ASP A 529 -48.21 6.40 -28.14
N ARG A 530 -48.81 5.45 -27.42
CA ARG A 530 -49.54 4.31 -28.01
C ARG A 530 -51.07 4.44 -28.01
N ARG A 531 -51.63 5.58 -27.58
CA ARG A 531 -53.09 5.77 -27.47
C ARG A 531 -53.72 6.84 -28.37
N THR A 532 -52.97 7.50 -29.25
CA THR A 532 -53.51 8.58 -30.10
C THR A 532 -53.43 8.36 -31.62
N ASN A 533 -52.92 7.22 -32.11
CA ASN A 533 -52.83 6.93 -33.56
C ASN A 533 -53.75 5.79 -34.03
N LYS A 534 -54.96 5.69 -33.47
CA LYS A 534 -56.07 4.91 -34.03
C LYS A 534 -57.32 5.78 -34.03
N LEU A 535 -57.42 6.74 -34.93
CA LEU A 535 -58.67 7.28 -35.49
C LEU A 535 -58.29 8.45 -36.41
N THR A 536 -57.96 8.15 -37.68
CA THR A 536 -58.09 9.05 -38.86
C THR A 536 -57.35 8.42 -40.04
N ASN A 537 -58.06 7.60 -40.82
CA ASN A 537 -57.90 7.53 -42.28
C ASN A 537 -58.98 6.62 -42.84
N ALA A 538 -60.20 7.16 -42.84
CA ALA A 538 -61.26 6.75 -43.74
C ALA A 538 -61.40 7.87 -44.78
N ASN A 539 -60.85 7.69 -45.98
CA ASN A 539 -61.54 7.88 -47.26
C ASN A 539 -60.60 7.97 -48.46
N HIS A 540 -61.04 7.25 -49.49
CA HIS A 540 -60.95 7.53 -50.93
C HIS A 540 -59.83 6.91 -51.78
N HIS A 541 -60.33 6.00 -52.66
CA HIS A 541 -60.03 5.86 -54.09
C HIS A 541 -58.66 5.22 -54.41
N LYS A 542 -58.52 4.19 -55.27
CA LYS A 542 -59.23 3.79 -56.48
C LYS A 542 -58.90 2.31 -56.84
N THR A 543 -59.74 1.72 -57.70
CA THR A 543 -59.76 0.34 -58.26
C THR A 543 -58.50 -0.09 -59.05
N PRO A 544 -58.31 -1.40 -59.32
CA PRO A 544 -58.65 -1.96 -60.66
C PRO A 544 -59.12 -3.45 -60.59
N PRO A 545 -59.23 -4.21 -61.70
CA PRO A 545 -60.49 -4.48 -62.39
C PRO A 545 -61.02 -5.92 -62.22
N HIS A 546 -62.29 -6.08 -62.57
CA HIS A 546 -63.02 -7.33 -62.70
C HIS A 546 -62.40 -8.30 -63.73
N SER A 547 -62.41 -9.58 -63.39
CA SER A 547 -62.71 -10.67 -64.31
C SER A 547 -63.53 -11.73 -63.58
N LEU A 548 -64.78 -11.86 -64.01
CA LEU A 548 -65.72 -12.91 -63.66
C LEU A 548 -65.41 -14.18 -64.46
N VAL A 549 -65.92 -15.29 -63.94
CA VAL A 549 -66.21 -16.59 -64.58
C VAL A 549 -65.25 -17.73 -64.22
N ASN A 550 -65.87 -18.66 -63.48
CA ASN A 550 -65.57 -20.06 -63.12
C ASN A 550 -64.65 -20.34 -61.95
#